data_AF-A0A2B7ZIV4-F1
#
_entry.id   AF-A0A2B7ZIV4-F1
#
_cell.length_a   1.000
_cell.length_b   1.000
_cell.length_c   1.000
_cell.angle_alpha   90.00
_cell.angle_beta   90.00
_cell.angle_gamma   90.00
#
_symmetry.space_group_name_H-M   'P 1'
#
loop_
_entity.id
_entity.type
_entity.pdbx_description
1 polymer ?
#
loop_
_entity_poly.entity_id
_entity_poly.type
_entity_poly.pdbx_seq_one_letter_code
_entity_poly.pdbx_strand_id
1 'polypeptide(L)'
;MLQYPRCHQEVEGKIGTWRSKRQQKMKLDDVSPGEVDFKEQLFASDRSVIFLIVVRGQRCVMKVHHGRGPPLPYERKDRELDIHVLESTAYRRLKARGVCNKGIIPQFLGTMDKFDPKLCQPHLKMFLEDEYPPSALFLEYIPNMEMINIHNYTEVRIEQSSSGYPRDPQSGCRA
;
A
#
# COMPACT_ATOMS: atom_id res chain seq x y z
N MET A 1 -25.33 15.98 -63.89
CA MET A 1 -25.24 14.52 -64.12
C MET A 1 -23.77 14.12 -63.98
N LEU A 2 -23.33 13.82 -62.76
CA LEU A 2 -22.11 13.06 -62.47
C LEU A 2 -22.40 12.25 -61.20
N GLN A 3 -22.19 10.95 -61.33
CA GLN A 3 -22.82 9.88 -60.57
C GLN A 3 -21.76 9.30 -59.64
N TYR A 4 -21.90 9.49 -58.34
CA TYR A 4 -21.10 8.76 -57.36
C TYR A 4 -21.72 7.37 -57.14
N PRO A 5 -20.94 6.28 -57.15
CA PRO A 5 -21.45 4.97 -56.81
C PRO A 5 -21.70 4.84 -55.30
N ARG A 6 -22.87 4.29 -55.00
CA ARG A 6 -23.31 3.76 -53.71
C ARG A 6 -22.53 2.46 -53.45
N CYS A 7 -21.84 2.35 -52.32
CA CYS A 7 -21.54 1.05 -51.71
C CYS A 7 -22.17 1.03 -50.31
N HIS A 8 -23.31 0.35 -50.22
CA HIS A 8 -23.81 -0.21 -48.96
C HIS A 8 -23.04 -1.49 -48.67
N GLN A 9 -22.53 -1.62 -47.45
CA GLN A 9 -22.66 -2.85 -46.65
C GLN A 9 -22.28 -2.53 -45.20
N GLU A 10 -23.31 -2.48 -44.35
CA GLU A 10 -23.19 -2.90 -42.94
C GLU A 10 -22.77 -4.37 -42.92
N VAL A 11 -21.84 -4.75 -42.04
CA VAL A 11 -22.15 -5.61 -40.88
C VAL A 11 -20.92 -5.83 -39.99
N GLU A 12 -21.19 -5.68 -38.69
CA GLU A 12 -20.68 -6.52 -37.60
C GLU A 12 -19.21 -6.40 -37.15
N GLY A 13 -19.04 -5.59 -36.10
CA GLY A 13 -18.93 -6.17 -34.76
C GLY A 13 -17.68 -7.01 -34.48
N LYS A 14 -16.62 -6.36 -34.00
CA LYS A 14 -15.84 -6.88 -32.87
C LYS A 14 -15.52 -5.72 -31.95
N ILE A 15 -16.40 -5.51 -30.97
CA ILE A 15 -16.06 -4.83 -29.72
C ILE A 15 -14.95 -5.69 -29.12
N GLY A 16 -13.70 -5.35 -29.45
CA GLY A 16 -12.54 -5.92 -28.83
C GLY A 16 -12.69 -5.66 -27.36
N THR A 17 -13.04 -6.71 -26.62
CA THR A 17 -13.00 -6.71 -25.18
C THR A 17 -11.57 -6.33 -24.83
N TRP A 18 -11.38 -5.09 -24.39
CA TRP A 18 -10.20 -4.70 -23.63
C TRP A 18 -10.29 -5.46 -22.32
N ARG A 19 -9.96 -6.76 -22.39
CA ARG A 19 -9.70 -7.59 -21.25
C ARG A 19 -8.39 -7.04 -20.71
N SER A 20 -8.52 -5.97 -19.93
CA SER A 20 -7.45 -5.39 -19.12
C SER A 20 -6.70 -6.58 -18.56
N LYS A 21 -5.46 -6.76 -19.01
CA LYS A 21 -4.59 -7.79 -18.43
C LYS A 21 -4.63 -7.47 -16.94
N ARG A 22 -5.26 -8.35 -16.16
CA ARG A 22 -5.16 -8.31 -14.70
C ARG A 22 -3.67 -8.22 -14.43
N GLN A 23 -3.18 -7.04 -14.05
CA GLN A 23 -1.84 -6.90 -13.52
C GLN A 23 -1.82 -7.89 -12.36
N GLN A 24 -1.16 -9.03 -12.54
CA GLN A 24 -1.03 -10.00 -11.48
C GLN A 24 -0.27 -9.27 -10.39
N LYS A 25 -0.99 -8.88 -9.33
CA LYS A 25 -0.46 -7.99 -8.30
C LYS A 25 0.70 -8.72 -7.63
N MET A 26 1.92 -8.37 -8.06
CA MET A 26 3.11 -9.11 -7.63
C MET A 26 3.31 -8.90 -6.14
N LYS A 27 3.55 -10.01 -5.45
CA LYS A 27 3.97 -9.99 -4.06
C LYS A 27 5.47 -9.66 -4.05
N LEU A 28 5.85 -8.73 -3.19
CA LEU A 28 7.23 -8.28 -3.00
C LEU A 28 7.80 -8.97 -1.77
N ASP A 29 8.11 -10.26 -1.93
CA ASP A 29 8.83 -11.04 -0.92
C ASP A 29 10.33 -11.00 -1.19
N ASP A 30 11.13 -11.07 -0.13
CA ASP A 30 12.60 -11.16 -0.18
C ASP A 30 13.24 -10.07 -1.05
N VAL A 31 12.77 -8.83 -0.91
CA VAL A 31 13.36 -7.66 -1.57
C VAL A 31 14.67 -7.31 -0.88
N SER A 32 15.75 -7.19 -1.63
CA SER A 32 17.01 -6.62 -1.13
C SER A 32 17.04 -5.10 -1.29
N PRO A 33 17.74 -4.36 -0.41
CA PRO A 33 17.84 -2.89 -0.49
C PRO A 33 18.34 -2.38 -1.85
N GLY A 34 19.28 -3.09 -2.47
CA GLY A 34 19.86 -2.72 -3.76
C GLY A 34 18.92 -2.86 -4.96
N GLU A 35 17.79 -3.56 -4.80
CA GLU A 35 16.75 -3.65 -5.84
C GLU A 35 15.81 -2.45 -5.86
N VAL A 36 15.87 -1.60 -4.84
CA VAL A 36 14.96 -0.47 -4.65
C VAL A 36 15.48 0.77 -5.36
N ASP A 37 14.72 1.23 -6.35
CA ASP A 37 14.98 2.45 -7.09
C ASP A 37 14.04 3.57 -6.58
N PHE A 38 14.62 4.50 -5.81
CA PHE A 38 13.88 5.60 -5.19
C PHE A 38 13.54 6.69 -6.21
N LYS A 39 12.27 7.11 -6.25
CA LYS A 39 11.80 8.14 -7.19
C LYS A 39 11.46 9.45 -6.53
N GLU A 40 10.72 9.39 -5.42
CA GLU A 40 10.22 10.58 -4.75
C GLU A 40 10.01 10.28 -3.27
N GLN A 41 10.32 11.25 -2.39
CA GLN A 41 9.88 11.20 -1.00
C GLN A 41 8.49 11.83 -0.91
N LEU A 42 7.48 11.02 -0.61
CA LEU A 42 6.09 11.46 -0.53
C LEU A 42 5.77 12.11 0.81
N PHE A 43 6.37 11.62 1.89
CA PHE A 43 6.11 12.11 3.24
C PHE A 43 7.23 11.72 4.20
N ALA A 44 7.48 12.54 5.22
CA ALA A 44 8.40 12.22 6.31
C ALA A 44 7.82 12.66 7.66
N SER A 45 8.16 11.92 8.69
CA SER A 45 7.81 12.16 10.09
C SER A 45 8.90 11.61 11.00
N ASP A 46 8.87 11.97 12.27
CA ASP A 46 9.81 11.49 13.30
C ASP A 46 9.81 9.96 13.51
N ARG A 47 8.82 9.25 12.93
CA ARG A 47 8.64 7.81 13.11
C ARG A 47 8.78 7.02 11.82
N SER A 48 8.65 7.67 10.67
CA SER A 48 8.65 7.00 9.38
C SER A 48 8.82 7.94 8.20
N VAL A 49 9.32 7.39 7.09
CA VAL A 49 9.37 8.06 5.78
C VAL A 49 8.66 7.22 4.75
N ILE A 50 7.96 7.88 3.83
CA ILE A 50 7.21 7.28 2.75
C ILE A 50 7.83 7.72 1.43
N PHE A 51 8.15 6.75 0.58
CA PHE A 51 8.72 6.96 -0.73
C PHE A 51 7.84 6.35 -1.82
N LEU A 52 7.82 7.00 -2.98
CA LEU A 52 7.52 6.37 -4.24
C LEU A 52 8.80 5.69 -4.75
N ILE A 53 8.69 4.40 -5.05
CA ILE A 53 9.81 3.60 -5.52
C ILE A 53 9.42 2.77 -6.74
N VAL A 54 10.44 2.25 -7.42
CA VAL A 54 10.32 1.15 -8.38
C VAL A 54 11.16 -0.02 -7.87
N VAL A 55 10.57 -1.21 -7.81
CA VAL A 55 11.28 -2.43 -7.43
C VAL A 55 10.80 -3.57 -8.32
N ARG A 56 11.73 -4.33 -8.92
CA ARG A 56 11.41 -5.40 -9.90
C ARG A 56 10.45 -4.93 -11.02
N GLY A 57 10.62 -3.69 -11.48
CA GLY A 57 9.77 -3.06 -12.50
C GLY A 57 8.37 -2.64 -12.03
N GLN A 58 8.02 -2.85 -10.76
CA GLN A 58 6.76 -2.44 -10.15
C GLN A 58 6.91 -1.10 -9.44
N ARG A 59 6.12 -0.11 -9.84
CA ARG A 59 6.00 1.16 -9.11
C ARG A 59 5.09 0.97 -7.89
N CYS A 60 5.57 1.30 -6.69
CA CYS A 60 4.83 1.12 -5.44
C CYS A 60 5.27 2.13 -4.37
N VAL A 61 4.56 2.14 -3.24
CA VAL A 61 4.92 2.93 -2.07
C VAL A 61 5.77 2.07 -1.14
N MET A 62 6.89 2.62 -0.67
CA MET A 62 7.70 2.05 0.40
C MET A 62 7.56 2.95 1.62
N LYS A 63 7.08 2.39 2.73
CA LYS A 63 7.05 3.07 4.01
C LYS A 63 8.08 2.45 4.93
N VAL A 64 9.00 3.26 5.43
CA VAL A 64 10.15 2.84 6.25
C VAL A 64 9.95 3.34 7.67
N HIS A 65 10.08 2.45 8.64
CA HIS A 65 9.97 2.72 10.07
C HIS A 65 11.33 2.55 10.74
N HIS A 66 11.58 3.35 11.78
CA HIS A 66 12.72 3.13 12.68
C HIS A 66 12.65 1.73 13.28
N GLY A 67 13.80 1.09 13.42
CA GLY A 67 13.91 -0.21 14.06
C GLY A 67 13.53 -0.11 15.53
N ARG A 68 12.78 -1.10 16.03
CA ARG A 68 12.54 -1.23 17.47
C ARG A 68 13.52 -2.23 18.07
N GLY A 69 14.08 -1.85 19.21
CA GLY A 69 14.86 -2.74 20.06
C GLY A 69 14.04 -3.84 20.73
N PRO A 70 14.70 -4.74 21.45
CA PRO A 70 14.01 -5.73 22.28
C PRO A 70 13.13 -5.04 23.32
N PRO A 71 12.02 -5.68 23.76
CA PRO A 71 11.18 -5.12 24.81
C PRO A 71 11.98 -4.85 26.10
N LEU A 72 11.74 -3.70 26.71
CA LEU A 72 12.37 -3.31 27.97
C LEU A 72 11.71 -4.04 29.15
N PRO A 73 12.42 -4.25 30.28
CA PRO A 73 11.93 -5.07 31.39
C PRO A 73 10.59 -4.62 32.00
N TYR A 74 10.29 -3.32 31.93
CA TYR A 74 9.07 -2.71 32.47
C TYR A 74 7.93 -2.62 31.45
N GLU A 75 8.18 -2.96 30.19
CA GLU A 75 7.13 -2.98 29.17
C GLU A 75 6.24 -4.21 29.35
N ARG A 76 4.97 -4.05 28.98
CA ARG A 76 4.03 -5.17 29.02
C ARG A 76 4.38 -6.18 27.92
N LYS A 77 4.57 -7.43 28.32
CA LYS A 77 4.98 -8.54 27.43
C LYS A 77 3.87 -9.02 26.49
N ASP A 78 2.62 -8.65 26.76
CA ASP A 78 1.43 -9.07 26.00
C ASP A 78 1.11 -8.14 24.82
N ARG A 79 1.88 -7.06 24.63
CA ARG A 79 1.63 -6.04 23.61
C ARG A 79 2.78 -5.91 22.64
N GLU A 80 2.47 -6.00 21.34
CA GLU A 80 3.38 -5.58 20.29
C GLU A 80 3.45 -4.06 20.24
N LEU A 81 4.67 -3.53 20.18
CA LEU A 81 4.98 -2.09 20.19
C LEU A 81 5.85 -1.69 18.99
N ASP A 82 6.37 -2.65 18.22
CA ASP A 82 7.01 -2.38 16.95
C ASP A 82 5.96 -1.94 15.93
N ILE A 83 6.08 -0.67 15.49
CA ILE A 83 5.13 -0.05 14.56
C ILE A 83 5.08 -0.81 13.24
N HIS A 84 6.22 -1.28 12.73
CA HIS A 84 6.28 -2.04 11.49
C HIS A 84 5.56 -3.39 11.64
N VAL A 85 5.76 -4.09 12.76
CA VAL A 85 5.04 -5.35 13.04
C VAL A 85 3.53 -5.11 13.15
N LEU A 86 3.12 -4.08 13.89
CA LEU A 86 1.71 -3.71 14.03
C LEU A 86 1.07 -3.39 12.68
N GLU A 87 1.68 -2.51 11.90
CA GLU A 87 1.14 -2.03 10.62
C GLU A 87 1.11 -3.15 9.57
N SER A 88 2.21 -3.89 9.41
CA SER A 88 2.26 -5.03 8.47
C SER A 88 1.26 -6.13 8.86
N THR A 89 1.06 -6.39 10.16
CA THR A 89 0.04 -7.34 10.64
C THR A 89 -1.36 -6.85 10.36
N ALA A 90 -1.64 -5.55 10.53
CA ALA A 90 -2.93 -4.96 10.19
C ALA A 90 -3.24 -5.13 8.70
N TYR A 91 -2.29 -4.80 7.82
CA TYR A 91 -2.45 -4.99 6.38
C TYR A 91 -2.63 -6.47 5.98
N ARG A 92 -1.88 -7.41 6.59
CA ARG A 92 -2.08 -8.85 6.37
C ARG A 92 -3.49 -9.30 6.75
N ARG A 93 -4.01 -8.85 7.90
CA ARG A 93 -5.38 -9.16 8.35
C ARG A 93 -6.44 -8.58 7.43
N LEU A 94 -6.27 -7.33 7.00
CA LEU A 94 -7.19 -6.67 6.07
C LEU A 94 -7.19 -7.33 4.69
N LYS A 95 -6.02 -7.74 4.19
CA LYS A 95 -5.89 -8.52 2.95
C LYS A 95 -6.58 -9.87 3.07
N ALA A 96 -6.39 -10.59 4.17
CA ALA A 96 -7.03 -11.89 4.43
C ALA A 96 -8.57 -11.80 4.49
N ARG A 97 -9.10 -10.68 4.99
CA ARG A 97 -10.55 -10.38 5.00
C ARG A 97 -11.08 -9.84 3.66
N GLY A 98 -10.24 -9.77 2.63
CA GLY A 98 -10.62 -9.27 1.31
C GLY A 98 -10.84 -7.76 1.22
N VAL A 99 -10.53 -6.98 2.26
CA VAL A 99 -10.76 -5.52 2.29
C VAL A 99 -9.89 -4.82 1.24
N CYS A 100 -8.64 -5.26 1.06
CA CYS A 100 -7.76 -4.77 -0.02
C CYS A 100 -8.40 -4.93 -1.42
N ASN A 101 -9.16 -6.01 -1.64
CA ASN A 101 -9.78 -6.30 -2.94
C ASN A 101 -11.00 -5.43 -3.23
N LYS A 102 -11.59 -4.82 -2.20
CA LYS A 102 -12.69 -3.86 -2.33
C LYS A 102 -12.22 -2.47 -2.80
N GLY A 103 -10.90 -2.24 -2.90
CA GLY A 103 -10.33 -0.95 -3.30
C GLY A 103 -10.44 0.15 -2.24
N ILE A 104 -10.88 -0.20 -1.02
CA ILE A 104 -11.04 0.75 0.10
C ILE A 104 -9.68 1.13 0.69
N ILE A 105 -8.74 0.20 0.70
CA ILE A 105 -7.39 0.37 1.21
C ILE A 105 -6.37 -0.04 0.15
N PRO A 106 -5.14 0.52 0.18
CA PRO A 106 -4.07 0.09 -0.69
C PRO A 106 -3.78 -1.40 -0.53
N GLN A 107 -3.33 -2.02 -1.61
CA GLN A 107 -2.96 -3.42 -1.56
C GLN A 107 -1.59 -3.63 -0.95
N PHE A 108 -1.54 -4.58 -0.01
CA PHE A 108 -0.32 -4.98 0.66
C PHE A 108 0.52 -5.90 -0.24
N LEU A 109 1.72 -5.43 -0.58
CA LEU A 109 2.61 -6.10 -1.52
C LEU A 109 3.66 -6.94 -0.80
N GLY A 110 4.19 -6.49 0.35
CA GLY A 110 5.17 -7.24 1.12
C GLY A 110 5.89 -6.41 2.19
N THR A 111 6.97 -6.96 2.74
CA THR A 111 7.85 -6.31 3.73
C THR A 111 9.32 -6.54 3.41
N MET A 112 10.17 -5.67 3.95
CA MET A 112 11.62 -5.82 4.00
C MET A 112 12.06 -5.49 5.43
N ASP A 113 12.50 -6.51 6.16
CA ASP A 113 12.76 -6.41 7.59
C ASP A 113 14.24 -6.16 7.88
N LYS A 114 14.53 -5.27 8.83
CA LYS A 114 15.85 -5.06 9.46
C LYS A 114 17.02 -4.98 8.45
N PHE A 115 16.92 -4.07 7.50
CA PHE A 115 17.92 -3.93 6.44
C PHE A 115 18.92 -2.80 6.73
N ASP A 116 20.11 -2.85 6.10
CA ASP A 116 21.13 -1.81 6.26
C ASP A 116 20.75 -0.53 5.50
N PRO A 117 20.47 0.60 6.18
CA PRO A 117 20.09 1.85 5.53
C PRO A 117 21.23 2.50 4.72
N LYS A 118 22.49 2.06 4.91
CA LYS A 118 23.65 2.53 4.12
C LYS A 118 23.56 2.11 2.66
N LEU A 119 22.89 1.00 2.37
CA LEU A 119 22.68 0.51 1.01
C LEU A 119 21.68 1.35 0.21
N CYS A 120 20.86 2.15 0.89
CA CYS A 120 19.82 3.00 0.29
C CYS A 120 20.18 4.49 0.33
N GLN A 121 21.47 4.83 0.45
CA GLN A 121 21.90 6.22 0.45
C GLN A 121 21.72 6.86 -0.94
N PRO A 122 21.32 8.14 -1.01
CA PRO A 122 21.18 9.11 0.08
C PRO A 122 19.80 9.16 0.76
N HIS A 123 18.86 8.28 0.41
CA HIS A 123 17.45 8.43 0.76
C HIS A 123 17.13 8.12 2.23
N LEU A 124 17.90 7.22 2.86
CA LEU A 124 17.64 6.76 4.23
C LEU A 124 18.59 7.35 5.26
N LYS A 125 19.03 8.60 5.08
CA LYS A 125 19.97 9.28 5.99
C LYS A 125 19.49 9.33 7.44
N MET A 126 18.20 9.56 7.67
CA MET A 126 17.67 9.70 9.04
C MET A 126 17.66 8.40 9.86
N PHE A 127 17.94 7.25 9.24
CA PHE A 127 18.03 5.95 9.90
C PHE A 127 19.48 5.52 10.15
N LEU A 128 20.48 6.31 9.73
CA LEU A 128 21.89 5.91 9.80
C LEU A 128 22.44 5.82 11.23
N GLU A 129 21.87 6.62 12.14
CA GLU A 129 22.29 6.72 13.53
C GLU A 129 21.40 5.89 14.47
N ASP A 130 20.39 5.20 13.91
CA ASP A 130 19.53 4.33 14.69
C ASP A 130 20.34 3.16 15.28
N GLU A 131 20.09 2.86 16.56
CA GLU A 131 20.65 1.68 17.22
C GLU A 131 20.15 0.38 16.57
N TYR A 132 18.92 0.40 16.06
CA TYR A 132 18.25 -0.77 15.47
C TYR A 132 17.92 -0.52 13.99
N PRO A 133 18.15 -1.51 13.11
CA PRO A 133 17.96 -1.33 11.67
C PRO A 133 16.48 -1.10 11.34
N PRO A 134 16.17 -0.24 10.36
CA PRO A 134 14.82 0.05 9.94
C PRO A 134 14.16 -1.15 9.27
N SER A 135 12.83 -1.12 9.21
CA SER A 135 12.03 -2.08 8.46
C SER A 135 11.02 -1.34 7.57
N ALA A 136 10.65 -1.95 6.46
CA ALA A 136 9.80 -1.33 5.46
C ALA A 136 8.66 -2.24 5.02
N LEU A 137 7.54 -1.62 4.65
CA LEU A 137 6.40 -2.29 4.03
C LEU A 137 6.11 -1.67 2.67
N PHE A 138 5.68 -2.51 1.73
CA PHE A 138 5.38 -2.13 0.36
C PHE A 138 3.87 -2.13 0.13
N LEU A 139 3.34 -1.02 -0.37
CA LEU A 139 1.93 -0.82 -0.66
C LEU A 139 1.72 -0.42 -2.12
N GLU A 140 0.54 -0.71 -2.63
CA GLU A 140 0.08 -0.16 -3.91
C GLU A 140 0.19 1.36 -3.93
N TYR A 141 0.79 1.87 -5.00
CA TYR A 141 0.76 3.30 -5.28
C TYR A 141 -0.56 3.68 -5.94
N ILE A 142 -1.29 4.59 -5.31
CA ILE A 142 -2.50 5.20 -5.84
C ILE A 142 -2.16 6.67 -6.17
N PRO A 143 -2.17 7.07 -7.45
CA PRO A 143 -1.83 8.43 -7.83
C PRO A 143 -2.85 9.42 -7.25
N ASN A 144 -2.39 10.63 -6.91
CA ASN A 144 -3.21 11.71 -6.36
C ASN A 144 -3.94 11.33 -5.05
N MET A 145 -3.37 10.42 -4.26
CA MET A 145 -3.90 10.12 -2.94
C MET A 145 -3.63 11.30 -2.00
N GLU A 146 -4.71 11.84 -1.42
CA GLU A 146 -4.65 12.94 -0.45
C GLU A 146 -4.96 12.44 0.96
N MET A 147 -4.33 13.07 1.95
CA MET A 147 -4.66 12.87 3.35
C MET A 147 -6.12 13.29 3.59
N ILE A 148 -6.89 12.46 4.28
CA ILE A 148 -8.25 12.83 4.68
C ILE A 148 -8.13 13.93 5.76
N ASN A 149 -8.73 15.09 5.49
CA ASN A 149 -8.90 16.19 6.43
C ASN A 149 -10.40 16.51 6.59
N ILE A 150 -10.74 17.38 7.54
CA ILE A 150 -12.13 17.80 7.77
C ILE A 150 -12.80 18.45 6.54
N HIS A 151 -12.01 18.97 5.60
CA HIS A 151 -12.48 19.69 4.42
C HIS A 151 -12.72 18.77 3.21
N ASN A 152 -12.07 17.60 3.13
CA ASN A 152 -12.25 16.60 2.08
C ASN A 152 -12.95 15.31 2.59
N TYR A 153 -13.52 15.40 3.80
CA TYR A 153 -14.34 14.39 4.45
C TYR A 153 -15.78 14.47 3.93
N THR A 154 -16.19 13.53 3.09
CA THR A 154 -17.55 13.45 2.53
C THR A 154 -18.28 12.18 3.01
N GLU A 155 -19.61 12.27 3.16
CA GLU A 155 -20.44 11.14 3.62
C GLU A 155 -20.31 9.89 2.73
N VAL A 156 -20.16 10.07 1.41
CA VAL A 156 -19.94 8.99 0.44
C VAL A 156 -18.68 8.16 0.79
N ARG A 157 -17.64 8.79 1.34
CA ARG A 157 -16.39 8.12 1.74
C ARG A 157 -16.59 7.29 3.02
N ILE A 158 -17.51 7.69 3.90
CA ILE A 158 -17.90 6.92 5.09
C ILE A 158 -18.67 5.67 4.68
N GLU A 159 -19.62 5.75 3.76
CA GLU A 159 -20.42 4.57 3.36
C GLU A 159 -19.55 3.49 2.70
N GLN A 160 -18.60 3.92 1.86
CA GLN A 160 -17.62 3.03 1.24
C GLN A 160 -16.66 2.41 2.25
N SER A 161 -16.22 3.16 3.26
CA SER A 161 -15.37 2.60 4.32
C SER A 161 -16.16 1.70 5.28
N SER A 162 -17.39 2.07 5.63
CA SER A 162 -18.27 1.35 6.58
C SER A 162 -18.76 0.00 6.05
N SER A 163 -18.96 -0.12 4.73
CA SER A 163 -19.27 -1.41 4.08
C SER A 163 -18.06 -2.36 3.98
N GLY A 164 -16.86 -1.85 4.26
CA GLY A 164 -15.62 -2.61 4.35
C GLY A 164 -15.39 -3.29 5.70
N TYR A 165 -15.90 -2.70 6.79
CA TYR A 165 -15.82 -3.26 8.14
C TYR A 165 -17.01 -4.19 8.37
N PRO A 166 -16.81 -5.52 8.55
CA PRO A 166 -17.90 -6.38 8.95
C PRO A 166 -18.44 -5.89 10.29
N ARG A 167 -19.74 -5.59 10.35
CA ARG A 167 -20.45 -5.44 11.64
C ARG A 167 -20.38 -6.80 12.31
N ASP A 168 -19.60 -6.93 13.38
CA ASP A 168 -19.70 -8.10 14.26
C ASP A 168 -21.11 -8.09 14.87
N PRO A 169 -21.98 -9.07 14.56
CA PRO A 169 -23.38 -9.04 15.04
C PRO A 169 -23.52 -9.43 16.52
N GLN A 170 -22.43 -9.65 17.25
CA GLN A 170 -22.43 -10.15 18.63
C GLN A 170 -21.49 -9.36 19.53
N SER A 171 -21.81 -8.09 19.77
CA SER A 171 -21.48 -7.43 21.04
C SER A 171 -22.71 -6.71 21.57
N GLY A 172 -23.81 -7.46 21.69
CA GLY A 172 -24.89 -7.11 22.60
C GLY A 172 -24.47 -7.53 24.01
N CYS A 173 -23.75 -6.68 24.71
CA CYS A 173 -23.68 -6.78 26.16
C CYS A 173 -25.01 -6.24 26.71
N ARG A 174 -25.84 -7.18 27.16
CA ARG A 174 -27.09 -6.94 27.87
C ARG A 174 -26.77 -6.93 29.38
N ALA A 175 -27.38 -5.97 30.07
CA ALA A 175 -27.33 -5.64 31.50
C ALA A 175 -26.05 -4.95 31.99
#